data_AF-A0A0Q8NW61-F1
#
_entry.id   AF-A0A0Q8NW61-F1
#
_cell.length_a   1.000
_cell.length_b   1.000
_cell.length_c   1.000
_cell.angle_alpha   90.00
_cell.angle_beta   90.00
_cell.angle_gamma   90.00
#
_symmetry.space_group_name_H-M   'P 1'
#
loop_
_entity.id
_entity.type
_entity.pdbx_description
1 polymer ?
#
loop_
_entity_poly.entity_id
_entity_poly.type
_entity_poly.pdbx_seq_one_letter_code
_entity_poly.pdbx_strand_id
1 'polypeptide(L)'
;MPAWIQVFQALLTPVVAVAVAVIAFLQWRTAHQKVVLDLFEKRLSVFTQAREAVHRVMIDGKADHVAHREILEALDGSTFIFGSDVREYLHELANTFALLNAKNAEMEIDARAAPERRAAFDKIIAFYRRAPELLSPYMRMDQKRVRTPREWFEDRNRIRLSYADEKQR
;
A
#
# COMPACT_ATOMS: atom_id res chain seq x y z
N MET A 1 -1.60 -55.14 -29.14
CA MET A 1 -0.90 -54.19 -28.25
C MET A 1 -0.83 -54.80 -26.86
N PRO A 2 0.34 -54.89 -26.22
CA PRO A 2 0.49 -55.41 -24.86
C PRO A 2 -0.37 -54.64 -23.83
N ALA A 3 -1.05 -55.35 -22.92
CA ALA A 3 -1.99 -54.76 -21.96
C ALA A 3 -1.35 -53.72 -21.01
N TRP A 4 -0.06 -53.88 -20.67
CA TRP A 4 0.67 -52.91 -19.86
C TRP A 4 0.82 -51.54 -20.55
N ILE A 5 0.90 -51.50 -21.89
CA ILE A 5 0.97 -50.26 -22.67
C ILE A 5 -0.36 -49.48 -22.58
N GLN A 6 -1.49 -50.18 -22.57
CA GLN A 6 -2.82 -49.55 -22.43
C GLN A 6 -3.02 -48.94 -21.03
N VAL A 7 -2.51 -49.59 -19.98
CA VAL A 7 -2.55 -49.07 -18.61
C VAL A 7 -1.72 -47.79 -18.48
N PHE A 8 -0.51 -47.75 -19.07
CA PHE A 8 0.32 -46.54 -19.08
C PHE A 8 -0.32 -45.39 -19.88
N GLN A 9 -0.95 -45.68 -21.03
CA GLN A 9 -1.69 -44.68 -21.80
C GLN A 9 -2.88 -44.11 -21.02
N ALA A 10 -3.62 -44.95 -20.29
CA ALA A 10 -4.78 -44.52 -19.51
C ALA A 10 -4.40 -43.72 -18.24
N LEU A 11 -3.21 -43.96 -17.67
CA LEU A 11 -2.70 -43.22 -16.51
C LEU A 11 -2.06 -41.86 -16.89
N LEU A 12 -1.72 -41.66 -18.16
CA LEU A 12 -1.05 -40.43 -18.59
C LEU A 12 -1.96 -39.21 -18.48
N THR A 13 -3.23 -39.34 -18.84
CA THR A 13 -4.24 -38.27 -18.75
C THR A 13 -4.49 -37.80 -17.32
N PRO A 14 -4.77 -38.67 -16.32
CA PRO A 14 -4.96 -38.23 -14.94
C PRO A 14 -3.66 -37.68 -14.31
N VAL A 15 -2.48 -38.22 -14.67
CA VAL A 15 -1.20 -37.67 -14.20
C VAL A 15 -1.00 -36.24 -14.71
N VAL A 16 -1.25 -36.00 -16.01
CA VAL A 16 -1.17 -34.66 -16.59
C VAL A 16 -2.23 -33.74 -15.96
N ALA A 17 -3.45 -34.22 -15.74
CA ALA A 17 -4.50 -33.43 -15.09
C ALA A 17 -4.11 -33.00 -13.66
N VAL A 18 -3.54 -33.91 -12.87
CA VAL A 18 -3.02 -33.60 -11.52
C VAL A 18 -1.87 -32.60 -11.60
N ALA A 19 -0.92 -32.80 -12.52
CA ALA A 19 0.20 -31.87 -12.70
C ALA A 19 -0.28 -30.46 -13.06
N VAL A 20 -1.23 -30.34 -14.00
CA VAL A 20 -1.84 -29.06 -14.39
C VAL A 20 -2.57 -28.41 -13.20
N ALA A 21 -3.32 -29.18 -12.41
CA ALA A 21 -4.00 -28.66 -11.23
C ALA A 21 -3.02 -28.12 -10.18
N VAL A 22 -1.90 -28.81 -9.94
CA VAL A 22 -0.85 -28.36 -9.02
C VAL A 22 -0.20 -27.08 -9.54
N ILE A 23 0.16 -27.02 -10.83
CA ILE A 23 0.77 -25.84 -11.43
C ILE A 23 -0.17 -24.63 -11.35
N ALA A 24 -1.45 -24.81 -11.69
CA ALA A 24 -2.46 -23.76 -11.61
C ALA A 24 -2.61 -23.23 -10.18
N PHE A 25 -2.59 -24.12 -9.19
CA PHE A 25 -2.64 -23.74 -7.77
C PHE A 25 -1.41 -22.90 -7.36
N LEU A 26 -0.21 -23.31 -7.77
CA LEU A 26 1.02 -22.56 -7.51
C LEU A 26 1.00 -21.20 -8.20
N GLN A 27 0.52 -21.13 -9.45
CA GLN A 27 0.39 -19.88 -10.21
C GLN A 27 -0.58 -18.91 -9.52
N TRP A 28 -1.75 -19.40 -9.08
CA TRP A 28 -2.70 -18.58 -8.35
C TRP A 28 -2.11 -18.00 -7.06
N ARG A 29 -1.38 -18.81 -6.29
CA ARG A 29 -0.71 -18.36 -5.07
C ARG A 29 0.33 -17.28 -5.36
N THR A 30 1.17 -17.46 -6.38
CA THR A 30 2.18 -16.47 -6.78
C THR A 30 1.54 -15.18 -7.27
N ALA A 31 0.52 -15.28 -8.12
CA ALA A 31 -0.21 -14.12 -8.63
C ALA A 31 -0.88 -13.33 -7.50
N HIS A 32 -1.49 -14.03 -6.54
CA HIS A 32 -2.10 -13.38 -5.38
C HIS A 32 -1.08 -12.63 -4.52
N GLN A 33 0.07 -13.24 -4.22
CA GLN A 33 1.15 -12.58 -3.48
C GLN A 33 1.67 -11.35 -4.23
N LYS A 34 1.78 -11.44 -5.56
CA LYS A 34 2.20 -10.34 -6.41
C LYS A 34 1.23 -9.15 -6.35
N VAL A 35 -0.08 -9.38 -6.37
CA VAL A 35 -1.08 -8.29 -6.28
C VAL A 35 -0.92 -7.48 -4.99
N VAL A 36 -0.64 -8.14 -3.86
CA VAL A 36 -0.43 -7.45 -2.59
C VAL A 36 0.85 -6.62 -2.61
N LEU A 37 1.93 -7.18 -3.16
CA LEU A 37 3.19 -6.48 -3.31
C LEU A 37 3.04 -5.27 -4.24
N ASP A 38 2.41 -5.44 -5.40
CA ASP A 38 2.16 -4.38 -6.37
C ASP A 38 1.34 -3.22 -5.74
N LEU A 39 0.35 -3.55 -4.90
CA LEU A 39 -0.42 -2.52 -4.18
C LEU A 39 0.44 -1.79 -3.15
N PHE A 40 1.26 -2.51 -2.40
CA PHE A 40 2.18 -1.93 -1.42
C PHE A 40 3.19 -1.01 -2.10
N GLU A 41 3.80 -1.43 -3.21
CA GLU A 41 4.75 -0.63 -3.98
C GLU A 41 4.10 0.66 -4.51
N LYS A 42 2.87 0.58 -5.02
CA LYS A 42 2.12 1.78 -5.45
C LYS A 42 1.88 2.76 -4.30
N ARG A 43 1.50 2.25 -3.12
CA ARG A 43 1.31 3.08 -1.92
C ARG A 43 2.60 3.71 -1.44
N LEU A 44 3.70 2.95 -1.45
CA LEU A 44 5.03 3.43 -1.08
C LEU A 44 5.55 4.48 -2.05
N SER A 45 5.25 4.35 -3.34
CA SER A 45 5.60 5.34 -4.36
C SER A 45 4.97 6.70 -4.07
N VAL A 46 3.66 6.74 -3.77
CA VAL A 46 2.97 7.99 -3.42
C VAL A 46 3.52 8.62 -2.14
N PHE A 47 3.78 7.80 -1.11
CA PHE A 47 4.40 8.30 0.12
C PHE A 47 5.80 8.89 -0.15
N THR A 48 6.59 8.21 -0.98
CA THR A 48 7.96 8.63 -1.30
C THR A 48 7.95 9.95 -2.05
N GLN A 49 7.06 10.11 -3.04
CA GLN A 49 6.88 11.37 -3.78
C GLN A 49 6.48 12.51 -2.83
N ALA A 50 5.48 12.31 -1.97
CA ALA A 50 5.08 13.32 -0.99
C ALA A 50 6.23 13.67 -0.02
N ARG A 51 7.01 12.68 0.41
CA ARG A 51 8.17 12.88 1.28
C ARG A 51 9.27 13.68 0.59
N GLU A 52 9.57 13.39 -0.68
CA GLU A 52 10.56 14.11 -1.47
C GLU A 52 10.16 15.58 -1.67
N ALA A 53 8.88 15.83 -1.97
CA ALA A 53 8.33 17.18 -2.06
C ALA A 53 8.56 17.95 -0.75
N VAL A 54 8.19 17.37 0.39
CA VAL A 54 8.39 17.98 1.73
C VAL A 54 9.87 18.20 2.03
N HIS A 55 10.72 17.21 1.72
CA HIS A 55 12.16 17.31 1.94
C HIS A 55 12.79 18.47 1.16
N ARG A 56 12.38 18.67 -0.10
CA ARG A 56 12.81 19.81 -0.92
C ARG A 56 12.43 21.14 -0.27
N VAL A 57 11.18 21.27 0.20
CA VAL A 57 10.73 22.48 0.91
C VAL A 57 11.54 22.73 2.18
N MET A 58 11.89 21.68 2.92
CA MET A 58 12.69 21.80 4.14
C MET A 58 14.11 22.31 3.86
N ILE A 59 14.73 21.89 2.76
CA ILE A 59 16.07 22.34 2.36
C ILE A 59 16.03 23.79 1.87
N ASP A 60 15.11 24.09 0.96
CA ASP A 60 15.11 25.38 0.26
C ASP A 60 14.36 26.49 1.02
N GLY A 61 13.56 26.12 2.03
CA GLY A 61 12.69 27.04 2.78
C GLY A 61 11.53 27.61 1.95
N LYS A 62 11.33 27.12 0.73
CA LYS A 62 10.30 27.52 -0.23
C LYS A 62 9.74 26.30 -0.94
N ALA A 63 8.48 26.36 -1.34
CA ALA A 63 7.85 25.31 -2.15
C ALA A 63 8.04 25.64 -3.63
N ASP A 64 9.18 25.32 -4.21
CA ASP A 64 9.38 25.59 -5.64
C ASP A 64 8.36 24.86 -6.53
N HIS A 65 8.35 25.18 -7.83
CA HIS A 65 7.40 24.59 -8.78
C HIS A 65 7.53 23.07 -8.85
N VAL A 66 8.73 22.54 -8.59
CA VAL A 66 9.01 21.11 -8.56
C VAL A 66 8.35 20.46 -7.35
N ALA A 67 8.56 20.99 -6.14
CA ALA A 67 7.90 20.51 -4.92
C ALA A 67 6.37 20.58 -5.03
N HIS A 68 5.85 21.66 -5.62
CA HIS A 68 4.41 21.83 -5.80
C HIS A 68 3.82 20.81 -6.80
N ARG A 69 4.53 20.52 -7.89
CA ARG A 69 4.14 19.47 -8.83
C ARG A 69 4.18 18.09 -8.18
N GLU A 70 5.25 17.77 -7.45
CA GLU A 70 5.43 16.47 -6.79
C GLU A 70 4.32 16.19 -5.76
N ILE A 71 3.88 17.20 -4.99
CA ILE A 71 2.78 17.00 -4.04
C ILE A 71 1.42 16.84 -4.73
N LEU A 72 1.19 17.50 -5.86
CA LEU A 72 -0.03 17.33 -6.66
C LEU A 72 -0.07 15.96 -7.34
N GLU A 73 1.05 15.48 -7.88
CA GLU A 73 1.17 14.13 -8.44
C GLU A 73 0.93 13.06 -7.37
N ALA A 74 1.46 13.26 -6.15
CA ALA A 74 1.19 12.39 -5.01
C ALA A 74 -0.29 12.42 -4.60
N LEU A 75 -0.94 13.59 -4.61
CA LEU A 75 -2.37 13.73 -4.35
C LEU A 75 -3.22 12.99 -5.39
N ASP A 76 -2.94 13.17 -6.67
CA ASP A 76 -3.66 12.48 -7.75
C ASP A 76 -3.48 10.96 -7.66
N GLY A 77 -2.24 10.52 -7.46
CA GLY A 77 -1.90 9.11 -7.24
C GLY A 77 -2.58 8.50 -6.01
N SER A 78 -2.87 9.31 -4.99
CA SER A 78 -3.54 8.84 -3.76
C SER A 78 -5.02 8.50 -3.96
N THR A 79 -5.68 9.11 -4.95
CA THR A 79 -7.15 9.08 -5.14
C THR A 79 -7.72 7.67 -5.26
N PHE A 80 -6.96 6.73 -5.82
CA PHE A 80 -7.46 5.38 -6.12
C PHE A 80 -6.87 4.27 -5.22
N ILE A 81 -5.86 4.58 -4.38
CA ILE A 81 -5.12 3.57 -3.61
C ILE A 81 -5.21 3.74 -2.10
N PHE A 82 -5.64 4.92 -1.63
CA PHE A 82 -5.88 5.25 -0.24
C PHE A 82 -7.33 5.67 0.01
N GLY A 83 -7.69 5.79 1.29
CA GLY A 83 -8.96 6.39 1.70
C GLY A 83 -8.98 7.91 1.57
N SER A 84 -10.15 8.50 1.86
CA SER A 84 -10.36 9.95 1.81
C SER A 84 -9.50 10.71 2.84
N ASP A 85 -9.16 10.07 3.95
CA ASP A 85 -8.28 10.58 5.01
C ASP A 85 -6.90 11.01 4.50
N VAL A 86 -6.22 10.13 3.75
CA VAL A 86 -4.90 10.41 3.18
C VAL A 86 -5.01 11.49 2.09
N ARG A 87 -6.05 11.42 1.25
CA ARG A 87 -6.27 12.38 0.18
C ARG A 87 -6.51 13.80 0.72
N GLU A 88 -7.39 13.94 1.71
CA GLU A 88 -7.68 15.22 2.37
C GLU A 88 -6.41 15.80 3.01
N TYR A 89 -5.61 14.94 3.66
CA TYR A 89 -4.35 15.35 4.25
C TYR A 89 -3.33 15.85 3.20
N LEU A 90 -3.15 15.13 2.09
CA LEU A 90 -2.25 15.55 1.01
C LEU A 90 -2.74 16.83 0.32
N HIS A 91 -4.06 16.99 0.17
CA HIS A 91 -4.65 18.21 -0.37
C HIS A 91 -4.42 19.41 0.57
N GLU A 92 -4.59 19.23 1.89
CA GLU A 92 -4.26 20.26 2.88
C GLU A 92 -2.76 20.62 2.85
N LEU A 93 -1.89 19.63 2.65
CA LEU A 93 -0.45 19.84 2.53
C LEU A 93 -0.11 20.63 1.26
N ALA A 94 -0.71 20.31 0.11
CA ALA A 94 -0.54 21.06 -1.14
C ALA A 94 -0.98 22.53 -1.00
N ASN A 95 -2.11 22.79 -0.32
CA ASN A 95 -2.55 24.15 0.00
C ASN A 95 -1.56 24.87 0.93
N THR A 96 -0.95 24.13 1.87
CA THR A 96 0.07 24.69 2.78
C THR A 96 1.35 25.05 2.02
N PHE A 97 1.71 24.31 0.96
CA PHE A 97 2.82 24.67 0.07
C PHE A 97 2.55 25.98 -0.67
N ALA A 98 1.34 26.13 -1.22
CA ALA A 98 0.93 27.36 -1.89
C ALA A 98 0.94 28.56 -0.91
N LEU A 99 0.44 28.36 0.31
CA LEU A 99 0.47 29.38 1.36
C LEU A 99 1.91 29.78 1.73
N LEU A 100 2.82 28.81 1.88
CA LEU A 100 4.23 29.09 2.18
C LEU A 100 4.85 30.00 1.11
N ASN A 101 4.60 29.72 -0.17
CA ASN A 101 5.09 30.56 -1.26
C ASN A 101 4.50 31.95 -1.25
N ALA A 102 3.18 32.06 -1.05
CA ALA A 102 2.52 33.36 -0.96
C ALA A 102 3.13 34.19 0.17
N LYS A 103 3.38 33.59 1.34
CA LYS A 103 3.98 34.28 2.49
C LYS A 103 5.46 34.57 2.30
N ASN A 104 6.20 33.73 1.57
CA ASN A 104 7.58 34.05 1.19
C ASN A 104 7.63 35.29 0.28
N ALA A 105 6.73 35.41 -0.70
CA ALA A 105 6.64 36.60 -1.55
C ALA A 105 6.20 37.84 -0.75
N GLU A 106 5.25 37.69 0.17
CA GLU A 106 4.81 38.79 1.05
C GLU A 106 5.92 39.27 1.98
N MET A 107 6.78 38.37 2.49
CA MET A 107 7.93 38.73 3.31
C MET A 107 8.99 39.59 2.61
N GLU A 108 9.04 39.59 1.27
CA GLU A 108 9.88 40.52 0.52
C GLU A 108 9.40 41.98 0.64
N ILE A 109 8.13 42.18 1.02
CA ILE A 109 7.45 43.48 1.08
C ILE A 109 7.12 43.87 2.53
N ASP A 110 6.60 42.95 3.33
CA ASP A 110 6.18 43.15 4.73
C ASP A 110 6.72 42.05 5.66
N ALA A 111 7.64 42.43 6.54
CA ALA A 111 8.21 41.52 7.55
C ALA A 111 7.17 40.96 8.54
N ARG A 112 5.98 41.57 8.65
CA ARG A 112 4.89 41.09 9.52
C ARG A 112 4.31 39.75 9.07
N ALA A 113 4.57 39.31 7.84
CA ALA A 113 4.17 37.99 7.35
C ALA A 113 4.99 36.82 7.96
N ALA A 114 6.07 37.11 8.68
CA ALA A 114 6.97 36.10 9.25
C ALA A 114 6.29 35.03 10.15
N PRO A 115 5.34 35.37 11.05
CA PRO A 115 4.65 34.38 11.88
C PRO A 115 3.81 33.39 11.05
N GLU A 116 3.12 33.88 10.03
CA GLU A 116 2.28 33.04 9.15
C GLU A 116 3.13 32.13 8.27
N ARG A 117 4.24 32.66 7.71
CA ARG A 117 5.23 31.85 7.01
C ARG A 117 5.76 30.74 7.92
N ARG A 118 6.10 31.08 9.17
CA ARG A 118 6.61 30.11 10.14
C ARG A 118 5.59 29.01 10.43
N ALA A 119 4.33 29.39 10.66
CA ALA A 119 3.25 28.43 10.89
C ALA A 119 3.03 27.49 9.70
N ALA A 120 3.07 28.01 8.46
CA ALA A 120 2.98 27.17 7.26
C ALA A 120 4.15 26.18 7.16
N PHE A 121 5.36 26.64 7.44
CA PHE A 121 6.56 25.80 7.41
C PHE A 121 6.52 24.71 8.50
N ASP A 122 6.11 25.04 9.72
CA ASP A 122 5.98 24.09 10.82
C ASP A 122 4.91 23.03 10.53
N LYS A 123 3.82 23.41 9.85
CA LYS A 123 2.79 22.47 9.38
C LYS A 123 3.32 21.50 8.33
N ILE A 124 4.19 21.95 7.43
CA ILE A 124 4.88 21.09 6.45
C ILE A 124 5.83 20.12 7.16
N ILE A 125 6.61 20.58 8.15
CA ILE A 125 7.49 19.72 8.94
C ILE A 125 6.71 18.65 9.70
N ALA A 126 5.49 18.97 10.17
CA ALA A 126 4.62 18.02 10.86
C ALA A 126 4.25 16.79 10.01
N PHE A 127 4.54 16.81 8.69
CA PHE A 127 4.43 15.67 7.81
C PHE A 127 5.10 14.41 8.35
N TYR A 128 6.34 14.50 8.83
CA TYR A 128 7.08 13.32 9.28
C TYR A 128 6.48 12.66 10.53
N ARG A 129 5.63 13.39 11.28
CA ARG A 129 4.88 12.85 12.40
C ARG A 129 3.53 12.30 11.96
N ARG A 130 2.76 13.08 11.18
CA ARG A 130 1.36 12.74 10.83
C ARG A 130 1.24 11.73 9.70
N ALA A 131 2.10 11.80 8.68
CA ALA A 131 1.99 10.92 7.52
C ALA A 131 2.16 9.44 7.88
N PRO A 132 3.13 9.02 8.73
CA PRO A 132 3.23 7.64 9.17
C PRO A 132 1.99 7.14 9.91
N GLU A 133 1.35 7.97 10.75
CA GLU A 133 0.13 7.60 11.49
C GLU A 133 -1.04 7.33 10.54
N LEU A 134 -1.24 8.21 9.55
CA LEU A 134 -2.30 8.08 8.55
C LEU A 134 -2.05 6.95 7.56
N LEU A 135 -0.79 6.72 7.17
CA LEU A 135 -0.43 5.70 6.18
C LEU A 135 -0.27 4.31 6.81
N SER A 136 0.02 4.20 8.11
CA SER A 136 0.27 2.92 8.79
C SER A 136 -0.83 1.88 8.54
N PRO A 137 -2.14 2.19 8.64
CA PRO A 137 -3.20 1.23 8.34
C PRO A 137 -3.16 0.69 6.91
N TYR A 138 -2.72 1.51 5.95
CA TYR A 138 -2.62 1.14 4.53
C TYR A 138 -1.30 0.45 4.17
N MET A 139 -0.27 0.62 4.99
CA MET A 139 1.06 0.06 4.77
C MET A 139 1.27 -1.27 5.50
N ARG A 140 0.33 -1.67 6.37
CA ARG A 140 0.32 -3.01 6.94
C ARG A 140 0.07 -4.04 5.84
N MET A 141 0.99 -4.99 5.69
CA MET A 141 0.78 -6.19 4.87
C MET A 141 -0.10 -7.22 5.61
N ASP A 142 -1.12 -6.77 6.33
CA ASP A 142 -1.99 -7.60 7.17
C ASP A 142 -3.15 -8.23 6.39
N GLN A 143 -3.11 -8.22 5.05
CA GLN A 143 -4.01 -9.04 4.26
C GLN A 143 -3.88 -10.50 4.70
N LYS A 144 -4.95 -11.03 5.31
CA LYS A 144 -5.09 -12.43 5.71
C LYS A 144 -4.62 -13.29 4.53
N ARG A 145 -3.43 -13.88 4.68
CA ARG A 145 -2.86 -14.86 3.76
C ARG A 145 -3.99 -15.79 3.33
N VAL A 146 -4.35 -15.77 2.04
CA VAL A 146 -5.36 -16.71 1.53
C VAL A 146 -4.79 -18.10 1.79
N ARG A 147 -5.42 -18.80 2.74
CA ARG A 147 -4.92 -20.07 3.26
C ARG A 147 -4.85 -21.08 2.14
N THR A 148 -3.80 -21.88 2.12
CA THR A 148 -3.74 -23.02 1.21
C THR A 148 -4.89 -23.99 1.50
N PRO A 149 -5.37 -24.80 0.53
CA PRO A 149 -6.38 -25.82 0.77
C PRO A 149 -6.00 -26.75 1.93
N ARG A 150 -4.71 -27.10 2.06
CA ARG A 150 -4.18 -27.87 3.19
C ARG A 150 -4.38 -27.16 4.52
N GLU A 151 -3.96 -25.89 4.63
CA GLU A 151 -4.17 -25.08 5.84
C GLU A 151 -5.66 -24.85 6.13
N TRP A 152 -6.51 -24.76 5.09
CA TRP A 152 -7.96 -24.69 5.23
C TRP A 152 -8.54 -25.99 5.78
N PHE A 153 -8.08 -27.14 5.28
CA PHE A 153 -8.48 -28.47 5.79
C PHE A 153 -7.99 -28.68 7.22
N GLU A 154 -6.75 -28.30 7.55
CA GLU A 154 -6.18 -28.37 8.90
C GLU A 154 -6.97 -27.50 9.88
N ASP A 155 -7.34 -26.27 9.51
CA ASP A 155 -8.16 -25.41 10.37
C ASP A 155 -9.60 -25.92 10.52
N ARG A 156 -10.21 -26.44 9.44
CA ARG A 156 -11.53 -27.09 9.52
C ARG A 156 -11.48 -28.33 10.40
N ASN A 157 -10.39 -29.07 10.37
CA ASN A 157 -10.20 -30.24 11.23
C ASN A 157 -10.02 -29.80 12.70
N ARG A 158 -9.23 -28.75 12.96
CA ARG A 158 -9.04 -28.17 14.30
C ARG A 158 -10.35 -27.65 14.90
N ILE A 159 -11.18 -26.97 14.10
CA ILE A 159 -12.52 -26.52 14.50
C ILE A 159 -13.45 -27.71 14.81
N ARG A 160 -13.39 -28.79 14.02
CA ARG A 160 -14.17 -30.01 14.32
C ARG A 160 -13.76 -30.67 15.63
N LEU A 161 -12.45 -30.70 15.91
CA LEU A 161 -11.91 -31.29 17.13
C LEU A 161 -12.27 -30.46 18.37
N SER A 162 -12.29 -29.11 18.30
CA SER A 162 -12.72 -28.29 19.43
C SER A 162 -14.19 -28.48 19.81
N TYR A 163 -15.06 -28.79 18.85
CA TYR A 163 -16.47 -29.14 19.13
C TYR A 163 -16.65 -30.56 19.67
N ALA A 164 -15.67 -31.44 19.46
CA ALA A 164 -15.69 -32.79 20.03
C ALA A 164 -15.28 -32.77 21.52
N ASP A 165 -14.30 -31.93 21.87
CA ASP A 165 -13.87 -31.73 23.27
C ASP A 165 -14.95 -31.03 24.12
N GLU A 166 -15.72 -30.09 23.56
CA GLU A 166 -16.84 -29.44 24.26
C GLU A 166 -18.01 -30.39 24.60
N LYS A 167 -18.13 -31.54 23.92
CA LYS A 167 -19.18 -32.54 24.20
C LYS A 167 -18.79 -33.58 25.25
N GLN A 168 -17.56 -33.56 25.75
CA GLN A 168 -17.06 -34.50 26.78
C GLN A 168 -16.91 -33.89 28.18
N ARG A 169 -17.35 -32.63 28.38
CA ARG A 169 -17.53 -31.99 29.69
C ARG A 169 -19.00 -31.82 30.02
#